data_AF-A0A950ITQ0-F1
#
_entry.id   AF-A0A950ITQ0-F1
#
_cell.length_a   1.000
_cell.length_b   1.000
_cell.length_c   1.000
_cell.angle_alpha   90.00
_cell.angle_beta   90.00
_cell.angle_gamma   90.00
#
_symmetry.space_group_name_H-M   'P 1'
#
loop_
_entity.id
_entity.type
_entity.pdbx_description
1 polymer ?
#
loop_
_entity_poly.entity_id
_entity_poly.type
_entity_poly.pdbx_seq_one_letter_code
_entity_poly.pdbx_strand_id
1 'polypeptide(L)'
;MAHSDYTPSDVMHRRTPLPLQRRFLLFGAPVLINTNYESIMRAAEASGFVPDTDTDYVSCMKWEIVGEPGIASVFGWDCDVSLGDHSLYLNMGLQQWFAFDLETRHGAGFVVVHNQDRALDTNAELYLASVAYNVGAGLRSALEKNCCD
;
A
#
# COMPACT_ATOMS: atom_id res chain seq x y z
N MET A 1 -15.98 -36.34 -18.85
CA MET A 1 -14.67 -35.94 -18.29
C MET A 1 -14.30 -34.64 -18.97
N ALA A 2 -14.55 -33.51 -18.33
CA ALA A 2 -14.26 -32.19 -18.90
C ALA A 2 -12.80 -31.84 -18.61
N HIS A 3 -12.03 -31.61 -19.67
CA HIS A 3 -10.70 -31.01 -19.60
C HIS A 3 -10.84 -29.61 -19.01
N SER A 4 -10.11 -29.35 -17.93
CA SER A 4 -9.92 -27.99 -17.42
C SER A 4 -8.93 -27.30 -18.36
N ASP A 5 -9.43 -26.38 -19.17
CA ASP A 5 -8.64 -25.47 -20.00
C ASP A 5 -7.93 -24.46 -19.08
N TYR A 6 -6.92 -24.93 -18.35
CA TYR A 6 -6.02 -24.07 -17.60
C TYR A 6 -5.15 -23.30 -18.58
N THR A 7 -5.50 -22.03 -18.80
CA THR A 7 -4.61 -21.07 -19.45
C THR A 7 -3.91 -20.24 -18.36
N PRO A 8 -2.56 -20.29 -18.25
CA PRO A 8 -1.80 -19.52 -17.26
C PRO A 8 -1.93 -17.99 -17.36
N SER A 9 -2.67 -17.49 -18.36
CA SER A 9 -2.76 -16.09 -18.78
C SER A 9 -3.96 -15.34 -18.23
N ASP A 10 -4.82 -15.97 -17.42
CA ASP A 10 -5.90 -15.23 -16.77
C ASP A 10 -5.37 -14.46 -15.55
N VAL A 11 -4.91 -13.23 -15.82
CA VAL A 11 -4.43 -12.27 -14.82
C VAL A 11 -5.51 -11.93 -13.79
N MET A 12 -6.79 -12.05 -14.14
CA MET A 12 -7.92 -11.77 -13.24
C MET A 12 -8.16 -12.91 -12.23
N HIS A 13 -7.82 -14.16 -12.60
CA HIS A 13 -7.83 -15.30 -11.67
C HIS A 13 -6.68 -15.29 -10.65
N ARG A 14 -5.72 -14.34 -10.75
CA ARG A 14 -4.59 -14.16 -9.83
C ARG A 14 -4.83 -13.12 -8.73
N ARG A 15 -6.06 -12.69 -8.48
CA ARG A 15 -6.39 -11.97 -7.24
C ARG A 15 -6.44 -12.97 -6.09
N THR A 16 -5.28 -13.50 -5.71
CA THR A 16 -5.14 -14.23 -4.45
C THR A 16 -5.55 -13.27 -3.34
N PRO A 17 -6.62 -13.56 -2.59
CA PRO A 17 -7.01 -12.72 -1.47
C PRO A 17 -5.82 -12.58 -0.52
N LEU A 18 -5.47 -11.35 -0.19
CA LEU A 18 -4.40 -11.07 0.75
C LEU A 18 -4.90 -11.47 2.16
N PRO A 19 -4.29 -12.49 2.80
CA PRO A 19 -4.89 -13.15 3.96
C PRO A 19 -4.87 -12.32 5.24
N LEU A 20 -4.02 -11.28 5.29
CA LEU A 20 -3.88 -10.41 6.46
C LEU A 20 -4.57 -9.08 6.19
N GLN A 21 -5.42 -8.69 7.11
CA GLN A 21 -6.19 -7.45 7.03
C GLN A 21 -6.15 -6.76 8.40
N ARG A 22 -5.77 -5.48 8.43
CA ARG A 22 -5.81 -4.66 9.64
C ARG A 22 -6.21 -3.23 9.29
N ARG A 23 -6.94 -2.61 10.21
CA ARG A 23 -7.35 -1.21 10.11
C ARG A 23 -6.40 -0.33 10.91
N PHE A 24 -6.14 0.85 10.38
CA PHE A 24 -5.31 1.87 10.98
C PHE A 24 -5.92 3.26 10.79
N LEU A 25 -5.52 4.20 11.62
CA LEU A 25 -5.67 5.63 11.38
C LEU A 25 -4.35 6.17 10.81
N LEU A 26 -4.44 6.82 9.66
CA LEU A 26 -3.38 7.60 9.06
C LEU A 26 -3.81 9.08 9.04
N PHE A 27 -3.13 9.92 9.82
CA PHE A 27 -3.52 11.33 10.01
C PHE A 27 -5.00 11.50 10.42
N GLY A 28 -5.53 10.56 11.22
CA GLY A 28 -6.92 10.54 11.66
C GLY A 28 -7.92 9.98 10.63
N ALA A 29 -7.47 9.62 9.43
CA ALA A 29 -8.32 8.99 8.42
C ALA A 29 -8.18 7.46 8.47
N PRO A 30 -9.30 6.69 8.48
CA PRO A 30 -9.25 5.24 8.47
C PRO A 30 -8.65 4.69 7.17
N VAL A 31 -7.70 3.76 7.30
CA VAL A 31 -7.07 2.98 6.23
C VAL A 31 -7.18 1.49 6.56
N LEU A 32 -7.68 0.71 5.62
CA LEU A 32 -7.65 -0.74 5.64
C LEU A 32 -6.46 -1.22 4.81
N ILE A 33 -5.51 -1.90 5.42
CA ILE A 33 -4.39 -2.51 4.72
C ILE A 33 -4.63 -4.01 4.61
N ASN A 34 -4.58 -4.51 3.38
CA ASN A 34 -4.59 -5.93 3.05
C ASN A 34 -3.20 -6.34 2.58
N THR A 35 -2.64 -7.43 3.12
CA THR A 35 -1.31 -7.92 2.76
C THR A 35 -1.14 -9.43 2.98
N ASN A 36 -0.02 -9.98 2.52
CA ASN A 36 0.41 -11.37 2.70
C ASN A 36 1.54 -11.53 3.74
N TYR A 37 2.06 -10.44 4.33
CA TYR A 37 3.14 -10.48 5.34
C TYR A 37 2.84 -9.65 6.60
N GLU A 38 3.00 -10.24 7.78
CA GLU A 38 2.87 -9.54 9.07
C GLU A 38 3.92 -8.42 9.25
N SER A 39 5.09 -8.54 8.61
CA SER A 39 6.11 -7.48 8.65
C SER A 39 5.61 -6.16 8.09
N ILE A 40 4.71 -6.18 7.10
CA ILE A 40 4.07 -4.97 6.55
C ILE A 40 3.11 -4.35 7.57
N MET A 41 2.37 -5.17 8.34
CA MET A 41 1.51 -4.67 9.41
C MET A 41 2.31 -4.01 10.54
N ARG A 42 3.41 -4.66 10.97
CA ARG A 42 4.33 -4.09 11.96
C ARG A 42 5.01 -2.82 11.45
N ALA A 43 5.38 -2.80 10.17
CA ALA A 43 5.96 -1.63 9.52
C ALA A 43 4.96 -0.46 9.44
N ALA A 44 3.66 -0.72 9.25
CA ALA A 44 2.64 0.32 9.29
C ALA A 44 2.64 1.02 10.64
N GLU A 45 2.59 0.24 11.73
CA GLU A 45 2.64 0.79 13.10
C GLU A 45 3.91 1.61 13.34
N ALA A 46 5.06 1.09 12.93
CA ALA A 46 6.34 1.79 13.03
C ALA A 46 6.38 3.09 12.20
N SER A 47 5.65 3.14 11.08
CA SER A 47 5.56 4.30 10.19
C SER A 47 4.55 5.36 10.65
N GLY A 48 3.95 5.19 11.84
CA GLY A 48 3.01 6.15 12.41
C GLY A 48 1.53 5.87 12.12
N PHE A 49 1.19 4.71 11.56
CA PHE A 49 -0.18 4.24 11.47
C PHE A 49 -0.64 3.79 12.85
N VAL A 50 -1.76 4.31 13.34
CA VAL A 50 -2.28 3.93 14.66
C VAL A 50 -3.32 2.81 14.49
N PRO A 51 -3.20 1.65 15.15
CA PRO A 51 -4.23 0.61 15.05
C PRO A 51 -5.63 1.15 15.36
N ASP A 52 -6.58 0.89 14.45
CA ASP A 52 -7.97 1.31 14.58
C ASP A 52 -8.82 0.11 15.01
N THR A 53 -9.42 0.21 16.20
CA THR A 53 -10.32 -0.82 16.74
C THR A 53 -11.79 -0.57 16.42
N ASP A 54 -12.12 0.58 15.84
CA ASP A 54 -13.49 0.95 15.51
C ASP A 54 -13.94 0.31 14.19
N THR A 55 -15.03 -0.46 14.24
CA THR A 55 -15.58 -1.16 13.09
C THR A 55 -16.58 -0.33 12.28
N ASP A 56 -17.02 0.82 12.79
CA ASP A 56 -18.25 1.48 12.33
C ASP A 56 -18.01 2.51 11.20
N TYR A 57 -16.74 2.79 10.86
CA TYR A 57 -16.43 3.73 9.77
C TYR A 57 -16.64 3.12 8.38
N VAL A 58 -17.63 3.66 7.66
CA VAL A 58 -18.04 3.30 6.29
C VAL A 58 -17.08 3.84 5.21
N SER A 59 -16.31 4.90 5.49
CA SER A 59 -15.47 5.63 4.51
C SER A 59 -13.96 5.41 4.69
N CYS A 60 -13.54 4.15 4.77
CA CYS A 60 -12.14 3.76 4.92
C CYS A 60 -11.39 3.74 3.58
N MET A 61 -10.19 4.33 3.52
CA MET A 61 -9.23 4.06 2.44
C MET A 61 -8.94 2.56 2.38
N LYS A 62 -8.73 1.98 1.19
CA LYS A 62 -8.45 0.54 1.05
C LYS A 62 -7.19 0.30 0.26
N TRP A 63 -6.17 -0.25 0.90
CA TRP A 63 -4.86 -0.45 0.31
C TRP A 63 -4.50 -1.93 0.26
N GLU A 64 -4.09 -2.41 -0.91
CA GLU A 64 -3.60 -3.77 -1.13
C GLU A 64 -2.08 -3.73 -1.33
N ILE A 65 -1.31 -4.26 -0.39
CA ILE A 65 0.16 -4.22 -0.43
C ILE A 65 0.67 -5.65 -0.46
N VAL A 66 1.31 -6.04 -1.56
CA VAL A 66 1.93 -7.34 -1.71
C VAL A 66 3.38 -7.26 -1.25
N GLY A 67 3.76 -8.08 -0.28
CA GLY A 67 5.14 -8.36 0.03
C GLY A 67 5.67 -9.48 -0.87
N GLU A 68 6.88 -9.33 -1.39
CA GLU A 68 7.64 -10.45 -1.98
C GLU A 68 8.95 -10.69 -1.23
N PRO A 69 9.32 -11.96 -1.00
CA PRO A 69 10.54 -12.28 -0.31
C PRO A 69 11.75 -11.92 -1.18
N GLY A 70 12.68 -11.13 -0.65
CA GLY A 70 13.90 -10.77 -1.37
C GLY A 70 14.95 -10.07 -0.51
N ILE A 71 16.03 -9.64 -1.17
CA ILE A 71 17.07 -8.82 -0.56
C ILE A 71 16.83 -7.39 -1.02
N ALA A 72 16.09 -6.62 -0.23
CA ALA A 72 16.00 -5.18 -0.44
C ALA A 72 17.34 -4.54 -0.04
N SER A 73 17.93 -3.76 -0.95
CA SER A 73 19.00 -2.83 -0.58
C SER A 73 18.36 -1.54 -0.09
N VAL A 74 18.40 -1.30 1.22
CA VAL A 74 17.91 -0.05 1.83
C VAL A 74 18.83 1.14 1.49
N PHE A 75 19.99 0.90 0.87
CA PHE A 75 20.89 1.96 0.42
C PHE A 75 20.35 2.64 -0.84
N GLY A 76 20.12 3.95 -0.75
CA GLY A 76 19.69 4.79 -1.86
C GLY A 76 18.17 4.81 -2.07
N TRP A 77 17.40 4.89 -0.98
CA TRP A 77 15.95 5.06 -1.04
C TRP A 77 15.60 6.33 -1.83
N ASP A 78 15.12 6.16 -3.06
CA ASP A 78 14.64 7.23 -3.91
C ASP A 78 13.17 6.95 -4.23
N CYS A 79 12.33 7.96 -4.03
CA CYS A 79 10.89 7.87 -4.21
C CYS A 79 10.48 8.87 -5.28
N ASP A 80 10.33 8.38 -6.51
CA ASP A 80 9.83 9.19 -7.61
C ASP A 80 8.32 9.27 -7.53
N VAL A 81 7.80 10.49 -7.49
CA VAL A 81 6.37 10.77 -7.34
C VAL A 81 5.81 11.31 -8.64
N SER A 82 4.81 10.65 -9.20
CA SER A 82 4.08 11.10 -10.38
C SER A 82 2.61 11.29 -10.04
N LEU A 83 2.11 12.51 -10.23
CA LEU A 83 0.70 12.85 -10.02
C LEU A 83 0.01 13.00 -11.37
N GLY A 84 -0.98 12.14 -11.64
CA GLY A 84 -1.93 12.29 -12.73
C GLY A 84 -3.21 12.98 -12.28
N ASP A 85 -4.22 13.03 -13.17
CA ASP A 85 -5.48 13.75 -12.91
C ASP A 85 -6.27 13.19 -11.72
N HIS A 86 -6.27 11.86 -11.55
CA HIS A 86 -7.01 11.18 -10.48
C HIS A 86 -6.16 10.15 -9.71
N SER A 87 -4.85 10.10 -9.96
CA SER A 87 -4.00 9.06 -9.41
C SER A 87 -2.63 9.59 -9.01
N LEU A 88 -2.10 9.05 -7.91
CA LEU A 88 -0.74 9.23 -7.44
C LEU A 88 0.03 7.92 -7.67
N TYR A 89 1.18 7.99 -8.31
CA TYR A 89 2.08 6.86 -8.49
C TYR A 89 3.42 7.17 -7.80
N LEU A 90 3.88 6.20 -7.01
CA LEU A 90 5.13 6.24 -6.26
C LEU A 90 6.01 5.09 -6.75
N ASN A 91 7.19 5.40 -7.26
CA ASN A 91 8.20 4.42 -7.63
C ASN A 91 9.34 4.47 -6.59
N MET A 92 9.58 3.36 -5.90
CA MET A 92 10.48 3.27 -4.74
C MET A 92 11.63 2.29 -5.03
N GLY A 93 12.26 2.49 -6.19
CA GLY A 93 13.32 1.63 -6.72
C GLY A 93 12.82 0.60 -7.74
N LEU A 94 13.71 -0.26 -8.22
CA LEU A 94 13.48 -1.11 -9.40
C LEU A 94 12.32 -2.11 -9.29
N GLN A 95 11.92 -2.46 -8.08
CA GLN A 95 10.96 -3.53 -7.82
C GLN A 95 9.91 -3.12 -6.79
N GLN A 96 9.71 -1.83 -6.51
CA GLN A 96 8.79 -1.41 -5.44
C GLN A 96 8.03 -0.19 -5.89
N TRP A 97 6.72 -0.21 -5.69
CA TRP A 97 5.86 0.86 -6.18
C TRP A 97 4.55 0.87 -5.42
N PHE A 98 3.88 2.01 -5.44
CA PHE A 98 2.53 2.17 -4.94
C PHE A 98 1.73 3.09 -5.86
N ALA A 99 0.52 2.67 -6.21
CA ALA A 99 -0.45 3.47 -6.94
C ALA A 99 -1.63 3.76 -6.03
N PHE A 100 -2.13 4.99 -6.07
CA PHE A 100 -3.25 5.45 -5.28
C PHE A 100 -4.22 6.23 -6.15
N ASP A 101 -5.49 5.89 -6.06
CA ASP A 101 -6.58 6.59 -6.74
C ASP A 101 -7.21 7.60 -5.77
N LEU A 102 -7.17 8.88 -6.15
CA LEU A 102 -7.59 10.01 -5.31
C LEU A 102 -9.12 10.08 -5.15
N GLU A 103 -9.88 9.56 -6.12
CA GLU A 103 -11.33 9.61 -6.13
C GLU A 103 -11.92 8.50 -5.26
N THR A 104 -11.52 7.26 -5.54
CA THR A 104 -11.99 6.05 -4.86
C THR A 104 -11.28 5.79 -3.54
N ARG A 105 -10.14 6.45 -3.29
CA ARG A 105 -9.30 6.26 -2.11
C ARG A 105 -8.74 4.84 -1.97
N HIS A 106 -8.61 4.15 -3.10
CA HIS A 106 -8.01 2.82 -3.17
C HIS A 106 -6.54 2.93 -3.52
N GLY A 107 -5.74 2.05 -2.93
CA GLY A 107 -4.31 1.96 -3.18
C GLY A 107 -3.90 0.53 -3.46
N ALA A 108 -2.88 0.35 -4.28
CA ALA A 108 -2.26 -0.95 -4.51
C ALA A 108 -0.75 -0.76 -4.64
N GLY A 109 0.02 -1.69 -4.11
CA GLY A 109 1.45 -1.64 -4.27
C GLY A 109 2.17 -2.90 -3.88
N PHE A 110 3.49 -2.79 -3.97
CA PHE A 110 4.39 -3.90 -3.91
C PHE A 110 5.68 -3.49 -3.19
N VAL A 111 6.13 -4.32 -2.25
CA VAL A 111 7.33 -4.09 -1.47
C VAL A 111 8.13 -5.38 -1.33
N VAL A 112 9.46 -5.28 -1.41
CA VAL A 112 10.33 -6.42 -1.12
C VAL A 112 10.48 -6.54 0.39
N VAL A 113 10.15 -7.68 0.96
CA VAL A 113 10.29 -7.95 2.39
C VAL A 113 11.46 -8.90 2.64
N HIS A 114 12.24 -8.63 3.68
CA HIS A 114 13.27 -9.57 4.11
C HIS A 114 12.58 -10.79 4.73
N ASN A 115 12.68 -11.92 4.03
CA ASN A 115 12.02 -13.15 4.43
C ASN A 115 12.74 -13.78 5.62
N GLN A 116 12.48 -13.26 6.82
CA GLN A 116 12.84 -13.84 8.12
C GLN A 116 12.29 -12.91 9.20
N ASP A 117 11.30 -13.40 9.95
CA ASP A 117 11.00 -13.26 11.40
C ASP A 117 11.57 -12.08 12.24
N ARG A 118 12.03 -11.00 11.62
CA ARG A 118 12.51 -9.81 12.30
C ARG A 118 11.30 -9.02 12.75
N ALA A 119 11.37 -8.54 13.99
CA ALA A 119 10.33 -7.72 14.60
C ALA A 119 10.00 -6.48 13.76
N LEU A 120 10.97 -5.96 12.98
CA LEU A 120 10.82 -4.83 12.07
C LEU A 120 11.57 -5.09 10.76
N ASP A 121 10.88 -4.83 9.65
CA ASP A 121 11.45 -4.80 8.30
C ASP A 121 11.64 -3.33 7.90
N THR A 122 12.87 -2.84 8.00
CA THR A 122 13.21 -1.43 7.74
C THR A 122 12.84 -0.99 6.33
N ASN A 123 12.86 -1.92 5.35
CA ASN A 123 12.48 -1.59 3.99
C ASN A 123 10.96 -1.38 3.88
N ALA A 124 10.17 -2.26 4.49
CA ALA A 124 8.72 -2.09 4.56
C ALA A 124 8.30 -0.84 5.35
N GLU A 125 9.06 -0.46 6.37
CA GLU A 125 8.84 0.77 7.15
C GLU A 125 9.09 2.01 6.28
N LEU A 126 10.24 2.11 5.62
CA LEU A 126 10.53 3.24 4.72
C LEU A 126 9.54 3.33 3.56
N TYR A 127 9.11 2.18 3.04
CA TYR A 127 8.04 2.06 2.06
C TYR A 127 6.74 2.70 2.56
N LEU A 128 6.24 2.27 3.72
CA LEU A 128 4.97 2.76 4.25
C LEU A 128 5.04 4.22 4.71
N ALA A 129 6.17 4.66 5.27
CA ALA A 129 6.40 6.07 5.59
C ALA A 129 6.35 6.95 4.33
N SER A 130 6.96 6.49 3.22
CA SER A 130 6.95 7.20 1.94
C SER A 130 5.55 7.24 1.33
N VAL A 131 4.81 6.14 1.38
CA VAL A 131 3.40 6.09 0.94
C VAL A 131 2.54 7.03 1.76
N ALA A 132 2.60 6.96 3.08
CA ALA A 132 1.84 7.80 3.99
C ALA A 132 2.07 9.29 3.72
N TYR A 133 3.33 9.70 3.62
CA TYR A 133 3.70 11.09 3.34
C TYR A 133 3.12 11.58 2.02
N ASN A 134 3.34 10.83 0.93
CA ASN A 134 2.96 11.27 -0.40
C ASN A 134 1.45 11.19 -0.65
N VAL A 135 0.76 10.17 -0.13
CA VAL A 135 -0.71 10.10 -0.20
C VAL A 135 -1.33 11.25 0.58
N GLY A 136 -0.82 11.56 1.78
CA GLY A 136 -1.27 12.72 2.57
C GLY A 136 -1.08 14.04 1.83
N ALA A 137 0.06 14.23 1.15
CA ALA A 137 0.34 15.41 0.34
C ALA A 137 -0.56 15.50 -0.92
N GLY A 138 -0.77 14.36 -1.60
CA GLY A 138 -1.64 14.28 -2.78
C GLY A 138 -3.10 14.58 -2.46
N LEU A 139 -3.63 14.03 -1.37
CA LEU A 139 -5.00 14.30 -0.91
C LEU A 139 -5.21 15.77 -0.56
N ARG A 140 -4.24 16.40 0.12
CA ARG A 140 -4.31 17.84 0.44
C ARG A 140 -4.36 18.69 -0.83
N SER A 141 -3.48 18.39 -1.79
CA SER A 141 -3.41 19.11 -3.07
C SER A 141 -4.72 18.98 -3.87
N ALA A 142 -5.35 17.80 -3.86
CA ALA A 142 -6.63 17.57 -4.53
C ALA A 142 -7.78 18.37 -3.88
N LEU A 143 -7.79 18.47 -2.55
CA LEU A 143 -8.79 19.28 -1.83
C LEU A 143 -8.64 20.78 -2.10
N GLU A 144 -7.40 21.29 -2.18
CA GLU A 144 -7.15 22.71 -2.46
C GLU A 144 -7.61 23.12 -3.86
N LYS A 145 -7.43 22.26 -4.87
CA LYS A 145 -7.91 22.52 -6.23
C LYS A 145 -9.44 22.66 -6.30
N ASN A 146 -10.17 21.84 -5.55
CA ASN A 146 -11.64 21.85 -5.54
C ASN A 146 -12.26 23.06 -4.81
N CYS A 147 -11.47 23.86 -4.09
CA CYS A 147 -11.95 25.08 -3.43
C CYS A 147 -11.81 26.35 -4.30
N CYS A 148 -11.18 26.24 -5.47
CA CYS A 148 -10.89 27.36 -6.37
C CYS A 148 -11.74 27.38 -7.66
N ASP A 149 -12.64 26.42 -7.82
CA ASP A 149 -13.67 26.35 -8.88
C ASP A 149 -15.05 26.77 -8.35
#